data_AF-A0A9D8Q860-F1
#
_entry.id   AF-A0A9D8Q860-F1
#
_cell.length_a   1.000
_cell.length_b   1.000
_cell.length_c   1.000
_cell.angle_alpha   90.00
_cell.angle_beta   90.00
_cell.angle_gamma   90.00
#
_symmetry.space_group_name_H-M   'P 1'
#
loop_
_entity.id
_entity.type
_entity.pdbx_description
1 polymer ?
#
loop_
_entity_poly.entity_id
_entity_poly.type
_entity_poly.pdbx_seq_one_letter_code
_entity_poly.pdbx_strand_id
1 'polypeptide(L)'
;MINLSALDNPAWNALIDGHRQIAERNGRAARYPAAMSPIAGLERYTAEGFEALKGLVPKDDVVGLVTGSAYDAPEGWAQLGEIVCDQMVCEAPPGAPDVVPARLELPDVPAMVELAMATEAGPFRAGTIGMGRYYGLKSPDGR
;
A
#
# COMPACT_ATOMS: atom_id res chain seq x y z
N MET A 1 8.02 25.18 -6.06
CA MET A 1 6.74 24.46 -5.94
C MET A 1 7.06 22.98 -5.96
N ILE A 2 6.57 22.21 -5.00
CA ILE A 2 6.81 20.76 -4.94
C ILE A 2 6.02 20.12 -6.10
N ASN A 3 6.67 19.27 -6.90
CA ASN A 3 5.97 18.51 -7.93
C ASN A 3 5.27 17.31 -7.27
N LEU A 4 3.94 17.29 -7.33
CA LEU A 4 3.10 16.26 -6.73
C LEU A 4 2.52 15.27 -7.75
N SER A 5 2.90 15.36 -9.04
CA SER A 5 2.33 14.50 -10.10
C SER A 5 2.57 13.00 -9.87
N ALA A 6 3.58 12.63 -9.09
CA ALA A 6 3.80 11.25 -8.69
C ALA A 6 2.66 10.70 -7.81
N LEU A 7 1.92 11.57 -7.12
CA LEU A 7 0.81 11.20 -6.25
C LEU A 7 -0.51 10.94 -6.99
N ASP A 8 -0.61 11.27 -8.29
CA ASP A 8 -1.79 10.95 -9.12
C ASP A 8 -1.94 9.43 -9.36
N ASN A 9 -0.82 8.71 -9.32
CA ASN A 9 -0.75 7.26 -9.45
C ASN A 9 0.26 6.69 -8.42
N PRO A 10 -0.07 6.80 -7.12
CA PRO A 10 0.91 6.65 -6.05
C PRO A 10 1.41 5.21 -5.93
N ALA A 11 0.53 4.22 -6.12
CA ALA A 11 0.90 2.81 -6.08
C ALA A 11 1.91 2.45 -7.17
N TRP A 12 1.63 2.82 -8.42
CA TRP A 12 2.54 2.59 -9.54
C TRP A 12 3.90 3.26 -9.32
N ASN A 13 3.89 4.57 -9.03
CA ASN A 13 5.13 5.34 -8.89
C ASN A 13 6.00 4.84 -7.74
N ALA A 14 5.40 4.44 -6.61
CA ALA A 14 6.15 3.81 -5.52
C ALA A 14 6.80 2.48 -5.96
N LEU A 15 6.04 1.62 -6.63
CA LEU A 15 6.46 0.27 -7.03
C LEU A 15 7.53 0.26 -8.14
N ILE A 16 7.65 1.32 -8.94
CA ILE A 16 8.69 1.44 -9.97
C ILE A 16 9.95 2.20 -9.50
N ASP A 17 9.86 2.91 -8.37
CA ASP A 17 10.94 3.74 -7.82
C ASP A 17 11.33 3.32 -6.39
N GLY A 18 10.90 4.06 -5.35
CA GLY A 18 11.33 3.84 -3.97
C GLY A 18 11.13 2.42 -3.43
N HIS A 19 10.10 1.71 -3.89
CA HIS A 19 9.80 0.33 -3.52
C HIS A 19 10.12 -0.68 -4.62
N ARG A 20 10.90 -0.31 -5.65
CA ARG A 20 11.23 -1.19 -6.79
C ARG A 20 11.86 -2.51 -6.38
N GLN A 21 12.64 -2.53 -5.30
CA GLN A 21 13.34 -3.71 -4.80
C GLN A 21 12.40 -4.74 -4.15
N ILE A 22 11.22 -4.31 -3.70
CA ILE A 22 10.22 -5.17 -3.06
C ILE A 22 8.99 -5.39 -3.94
N ALA A 23 9.02 -4.94 -5.20
CA ALA A 23 7.90 -5.03 -6.13
C ALA A 23 7.96 -6.27 -7.03
N GLU A 24 6.83 -6.95 -7.19
CA GLU A 24 6.58 -7.91 -8.27
C GLU A 24 6.15 -7.12 -9.51
N ARG A 25 6.81 -7.29 -10.66
CA ARG A 25 6.62 -6.44 -11.85
C ARG A 25 6.46 -7.27 -13.12
N ASN A 26 5.52 -6.85 -13.97
CA ASN A 26 5.31 -7.40 -15.30
C ASN A 26 4.99 -6.25 -16.27
N GLY A 27 6.00 -5.75 -16.99
CA GLY A 27 5.82 -4.67 -17.96
C GLY A 27 5.12 -3.44 -17.37
N ARG A 28 3.84 -3.25 -17.73
CA ARG A 28 2.99 -2.10 -17.38
C ARG A 28 2.23 -2.25 -16.06
N ALA A 29 2.48 -3.32 -15.31
CA ALA A 29 1.87 -3.57 -14.01
C ALA A 29 2.93 -3.91 -12.96
N ALA A 30 2.64 -3.54 -11.72
CA ALA A 30 3.43 -3.90 -10.56
C ALA A 30 2.51 -4.14 -9.36
N ARG A 31 2.93 -4.99 -8.43
CA ARG A 31 2.27 -5.16 -7.13
C ARG A 31 3.26 -5.42 -6.01
N TYR A 32 2.82 -5.21 -4.77
CA TYR A 32 3.55 -5.76 -3.63
C TYR A 32 3.32 -7.27 -3.55
N PRO A 33 4.29 -8.04 -3.02
CA PRO A 33 4.06 -9.42 -2.63
C PRO A 33 2.81 -9.53 -1.76
N ALA A 34 1.98 -10.55 -1.99
CA ALA A 34 0.74 -10.72 -1.25
C ALA A 34 0.96 -10.82 0.27
N ALA A 35 2.11 -11.30 0.74
CA ALA A 35 2.44 -11.31 2.16
C ALA A 35 2.66 -9.91 2.77
N MET A 36 2.89 -8.87 1.96
CA MET A 36 3.17 -7.50 2.37
C MET A 36 1.96 -6.57 2.22
N SER A 37 1.31 -6.58 1.07
CA SER A 37 0.21 -5.65 0.79
C SER A 37 -0.63 -6.14 -0.41
N PRO A 38 -1.96 -5.91 -0.44
CA PRO A 38 -2.80 -6.22 -1.60
C PRO A 38 -2.67 -5.18 -2.71
N ILE A 39 -1.87 -4.12 -2.53
CA ILE A 39 -1.85 -3.00 -3.46
C ILE A 39 -1.07 -3.33 -4.73
N ALA A 40 -1.67 -3.00 -5.86
CA ALA A 40 -1.08 -3.02 -7.18
C ALA A 40 -1.15 -1.62 -7.82
N GLY A 41 -0.34 -1.41 -8.84
CA GLY A 41 -0.34 -0.21 -9.66
C GLY A 41 -0.15 -0.55 -11.13
N LEU A 42 -0.82 0.20 -12.00
CA LEU A 42 -0.67 0.13 -13.44
C LEU A 42 -0.01 1.41 -13.95
N GLU A 43 0.82 1.33 -14.98
CA GLU A 43 1.34 2.53 -15.65
C GLU A 43 0.19 3.41 -16.17
N ARG A 44 -0.79 2.76 -16.78
CA ARG A 44 -2.07 3.33 -17.21
C ARG A 44 -3.15 2.28 -17.01
N TYR A 45 -4.35 2.73 -16.65
CA TYR A 45 -5.53 1.89 -16.43
C TYR A 45 -6.21 1.54 -17.76
N THR A 46 -5.49 0.84 -18.64
CA THR A 46 -5.96 0.37 -19.96
C THR A 46 -6.00 -1.15 -20.01
N ALA A 47 -6.63 -1.72 -21.04
CA ALA A 47 -6.69 -3.17 -21.25
C ALA A 47 -5.30 -3.82 -21.19
N GLU A 48 -4.27 -3.21 -21.80
CA GLU A 48 -2.89 -3.73 -21.75
C GLU A 48 -2.29 -3.69 -20.33
N GLY A 49 -2.64 -2.69 -19.53
CA GLY A 49 -2.24 -2.62 -18.12
C GLY A 49 -2.86 -3.76 -17.31
N PHE A 50 -4.15 -4.03 -17.52
CA PHE A 50 -4.85 -5.14 -16.88
C PHE A 50 -4.37 -6.51 -17.35
N GLU A 51 -4.02 -6.69 -18.63
CA GLU A 51 -3.40 -7.93 -19.11
C GLU A 51 -2.02 -8.16 -18.47
N ALA A 52 -1.21 -7.10 -18.32
CA ALA A 52 0.03 -7.18 -17.59
C ALA A 52 -0.19 -7.56 -16.11
N LEU A 53 -1.23 -7.01 -15.48
CA LEU A 53 -1.60 -7.33 -14.10
C LEU A 53 -2.09 -8.78 -13.93
N LYS A 54 -2.84 -9.32 -14.91
CA LYS A 54 -3.24 -10.75 -14.90
C LYS A 54 -2.03 -11.68 -14.82
N GLY A 55 -0.88 -11.29 -15.38
CA GLY A 55 0.37 -12.04 -15.25
C GLY A 55 1.01 -12.03 -13.86
N LEU A 56 0.56 -11.14 -12.96
CA LEU A 56 1.07 -11.00 -11.58
C LEU A 56 0.10 -11.53 -10.52
N VAL A 57 -1.20 -11.50 -10.80
CA VAL A 57 -2.24 -11.82 -9.83
C VAL A 57 -2.72 -13.25 -10.07
N PRO A 58 -2.46 -14.19 -9.14
CA PRO A 58 -3.00 -15.54 -9.25
C PRO A 58 -4.52 -15.51 -9.40
N LYS A 59 -5.04 -16.55 -10.07
CA LYS A 59 -6.49 -16.73 -10.17
C LYS A 59 -7.11 -16.72 -8.77
N ASP A 60 -8.18 -15.93 -8.61
CA ASP A 60 -8.95 -15.74 -7.38
C ASP A 60 -8.26 -14.92 -6.27
N ASP A 61 -7.06 -14.37 -6.51
CA ASP A 61 -6.43 -13.39 -5.63
C ASP A 61 -7.02 -11.98 -5.87
N VAL A 62 -6.98 -11.13 -4.84
CA VAL A 62 -7.58 -9.79 -4.85
C VAL A 62 -6.50 -8.74 -4.70
N VAL A 63 -6.55 -7.71 -5.54
CA VAL A 63 -5.68 -6.55 -5.46
C VAL A 63 -6.48 -5.25 -5.35
N GLY A 64 -5.93 -4.31 -4.58
CA GLY A 64 -6.43 -2.94 -4.51
C GLY A 64 -5.65 -2.05 -5.48
N LEU A 65 -6.36 -1.22 -6.24
CA LEU A 65 -5.79 -0.22 -7.12
C LEU A 65 -6.02 1.16 -6.50
N VAL A 66 -4.98 2.01 -6.48
CA VAL A 66 -5.04 3.37 -5.93
C VAL A 66 -4.75 4.36 -7.05
N THR A 67 -5.76 5.13 -7.44
CA THR A 67 -5.71 6.02 -8.61
C THR A 67 -6.58 7.25 -8.40
N GLY A 68 -6.13 8.38 -8.93
CA GLY A 68 -6.96 9.60 -9.03
C GLY A 68 -7.87 9.64 -10.27
N SER A 69 -7.83 8.61 -11.12
CA SER A 69 -8.61 8.53 -12.36
C SER A 69 -9.56 7.34 -12.34
N ALA A 70 -10.80 7.58 -12.77
CA ALA A 70 -11.78 6.53 -13.00
C ALA A 70 -11.32 5.58 -14.12
N TYR A 71 -11.71 4.32 -14.02
CA TYR A 71 -11.43 3.29 -15.01
C TYR A 71 -12.55 2.26 -15.01
N ASP A 72 -12.70 1.58 -16.15
CA ASP A 72 -13.57 0.41 -16.26
C ASP A 72 -12.72 -0.85 -16.14
N ALA A 73 -13.09 -1.75 -15.23
CA ALA A 73 -12.45 -3.06 -15.14
C ALA A 73 -12.78 -3.88 -16.40
N PRO A 74 -11.78 -4.39 -17.13
CA PRO A 74 -12.04 -5.17 -18.34
C PRO A 74 -12.53 -6.58 -18.01
N GLU A 75 -12.96 -7.31 -19.05
CA GLU A 75 -13.40 -8.70 -18.92
C GLU A 75 -12.34 -9.59 -18.21
N GLY A 76 -12.84 -10.45 -17.32
CA GLY A 76 -12.02 -11.31 -16.47
C GLY A 76 -11.63 -10.68 -15.13
N TRP A 77 -12.03 -9.43 -14.87
CA TRP A 77 -11.93 -8.78 -13.57
C TRP A 77 -13.32 -8.48 -13.02
N ALA A 78 -13.46 -8.53 -11.69
CA ALA A 78 -14.65 -8.11 -10.98
C ALA A 78 -14.29 -7.02 -9.97
N GLN A 79 -14.98 -5.88 -10.01
CA GLN A 79 -14.84 -4.86 -8.99
C GLN A 79 -15.58 -5.31 -7.73
N LEU A 80 -14.84 -5.55 -6.65
CA LEU A 80 -15.40 -6.02 -5.38
C LEU A 80 -15.85 -4.88 -4.46
N GLY A 81 -15.29 -3.68 -4.66
CA GLY A 81 -15.60 -2.50 -3.87
C GLY A 81 -14.81 -1.29 -4.32
N GLU A 82 -15.18 -0.13 -3.79
CA GLU A 82 -14.52 1.15 -4.02
C GLU A 82 -14.53 1.94 -2.71
N ILE A 83 -13.44 2.65 -2.44
CA ILE A 83 -13.31 3.57 -1.32
C ILE A 83 -12.84 4.90 -1.87
N VAL A 84 -13.63 5.96 -1.69
CA VAL A 84 -13.22 7.32 -2.02
C VAL A 84 -12.30 7.83 -0.92
N CYS A 85 -11.09 8.25 -1.31
CA CYS A 85 -10.07 8.71 -0.38
C CYS A 85 -9.67 10.15 -0.70
N ASP A 86 -9.65 11.01 0.32
CA ASP A 86 -9.03 12.33 0.21
C ASP A 86 -7.51 12.21 0.30
N GLN A 87 -6.80 12.67 -0.72
CA GLN A 87 -5.35 12.74 -0.71
C GLN A 87 -4.89 14.06 -0.07
N MET A 88 -4.07 13.96 0.98
CA MET A 88 -3.57 15.11 1.73
C MET A 88 -2.04 15.16 1.70
N VAL A 89 -1.46 16.36 1.64
CA VAL A 89 -0.01 16.60 1.72
C VAL A 89 0.29 17.51 2.91
N CYS A 90 1.19 17.07 3.78
CA CYS A 90 1.74 17.87 4.87
C CYS A 90 3.07 18.49 4.43
N GLU A 91 3.05 19.77 4.04
CA GLU A 91 4.24 20.45 3.49
C GLU A 91 5.28 20.84 4.54
N ALA A 92 4.86 20.96 5.80
CA ALA A 92 5.72 21.28 6.92
C ALA A 92 5.36 20.38 8.12
N PRO A 93 6.34 19.72 8.75
CA PRO A 93 6.08 18.85 9.88
C PRO A 93 5.50 19.65 11.05
N PRO A 94 4.56 19.07 11.82
CA PRO A 94 4.12 19.66 13.07
C PRO A 94 5.26 19.69 14.10
N GLY A 95 5.04 20.40 15.21
CA GLY A 95 5.96 20.38 16.35
C GLY A 95 6.22 18.96 16.87
N ALA A 96 7.31 18.79 17.62
CA ALA A 96 7.65 17.50 18.21
C ALA A 96 6.53 16.98 19.12
N PRO A 97 6.23 15.66 19.10
CA PRO A 97 5.21 15.09 19.96
C PRO A 97 5.66 15.09 21.43
N ASP A 98 4.71 15.20 22.36
CA ASP A 98 4.97 15.11 23.79
C ASP A 98 5.43 13.70 24.22
N VAL A 99 5.01 12.68 23.46
CA VAL A 99 5.36 11.28 23.69
C VAL A 99 6.17 10.77 22.50
N VAL A 100 7.35 10.23 22.80
CA VAL A 100 8.26 9.68 21.78
C VAL A 100 7.94 8.19 21.58
N PRO A 101 7.48 7.76 20.40
CA PRO A 101 7.18 6.37 20.16
C PRO A 101 8.45 5.54 19.95
N ALA A 102 8.39 4.27 20.36
CA ALA A 102 9.47 3.31 20.11
C ALA A 102 9.41 2.81 18.66
N ARG A 103 10.58 2.58 18.06
CA ARG A 103 10.66 1.91 16.76
C ARG A 103 10.28 0.44 16.93
N LEU A 104 9.38 -0.04 16.08
CA LEU A 104 8.94 -1.43 16.05
C LEU A 104 9.81 -2.23 15.08
N GLU A 105 10.11 -3.47 15.45
CA GLU A 105 10.98 -4.38 14.70
C GLU A 105 10.29 -5.74 14.51
N LEU A 106 10.98 -6.70 13.87
CA LEU A 106 10.42 -8.03 13.57
C LEU A 106 9.76 -8.74 14.77
N PRO A 107 10.27 -8.67 16.02
CA PRO A 107 9.61 -9.28 17.17
C PRO A 107 8.23 -8.69 17.50
N ASP A 108 7.94 -7.46 17.09
CA ASP A 108 6.67 -6.77 17.37
C ASP A 108 5.57 -7.14 16.35
N VAL A 109 5.90 -7.80 15.24
CA VAL A 109 4.96 -8.13 14.15
C VAL A 109 3.67 -8.81 14.63
N PRO A 110 3.70 -9.80 15.54
CA PRO A 110 2.46 -10.42 16.03
C PRO A 110 1.51 -9.41 16.67
N ALA A 111 2.01 -8.53 17.54
CA ALA A 111 1.21 -7.50 18.20
C ALA A 111 0.74 -6.42 17.21
N MET A 112 1.57 -6.07 16.22
CA MET A 112 1.20 -5.14 15.15
C MET A 112 0.03 -5.65 14.31
N VAL A 113 0.06 -6.94 13.93
CA VAL A 113 -1.01 -7.58 13.16
C VAL A 113 -2.29 -7.69 14.00
N GLU A 114 -2.17 -8.11 15.26
CA GLU A 114 -3.32 -8.17 16.18
C GLU A 114 -4.01 -6.82 16.32
N LEU A 115 -3.25 -5.75 16.57
CA LEU A 115 -3.78 -4.40 16.69
C LEU A 115 -4.44 -3.92 15.40
N ALA A 116 -3.81 -4.13 14.25
CA ALA A 116 -4.35 -3.70 12.97
C ALA A 116 -5.66 -4.43 12.62
N MET A 117 -5.76 -5.73 12.93
CA MET A 117 -7.00 -6.51 12.76
C MET A 117 -8.12 -6.05 13.70
N ALA A 118 -7.77 -5.60 14.91
CA ALA A 118 -8.74 -5.13 15.90
C ALA A 118 -9.27 -3.70 15.63
N THR A 119 -8.58 -2.93 14.80
CA THR A 119 -8.85 -1.49 14.60
C THR A 119 -9.17 -1.09 13.16
N GLU A 120 -9.25 -2.06 12.24
CA GLU A 120 -9.54 -1.83 10.83
C GLU A 120 -8.57 -0.82 10.16
N ALA A 121 -7.27 -0.89 10.50
CA ALA A 121 -6.23 0.05 10.05
C ALA A 121 -5.92 0.04 8.53
N GLY A 122 -6.81 -0.52 7.71
CA GLY A 122 -6.55 -0.87 6.32
C GLY A 122 -5.70 -2.15 6.19
N PRO A 123 -5.21 -2.45 4.99
CA PRO A 123 -4.46 -3.69 4.76
C PRO A 123 -3.16 -3.73 5.55
N PHE A 124 -3.09 -4.64 6.53
CA PHE A 124 -1.89 -4.89 7.32
C PHE A 124 -1.64 -6.39 7.43
N ARG A 125 -0.44 -6.82 7.05
CA ARG A 125 -0.01 -8.22 7.00
C ARG A 125 1.35 -8.36 7.70
N ALA A 126 1.77 -9.58 7.97
CA ALA A 126 3.06 -9.84 8.62
C ALA A 126 4.25 -9.21 7.86
N GLY A 127 4.22 -9.21 6.52
CA GLY A 127 5.27 -8.62 5.69
C GLY A 127 5.23 -7.10 5.60
N THR A 128 4.15 -6.44 6.04
CA THR A 128 3.96 -4.99 5.91
C THR A 128 5.06 -4.21 6.65
N ILE A 129 5.63 -4.76 7.73
CA ILE A 129 6.78 -4.16 8.43
C ILE A 129 7.98 -3.89 7.52
N GLY A 130 8.14 -4.68 6.45
CA GLY A 130 9.23 -4.52 5.47
C GLY A 130 9.05 -3.34 4.50
N MET A 131 7.91 -2.65 4.53
CA MET A 131 7.60 -1.54 3.62
C MET A 131 8.14 -0.18 4.12
N GLY A 132 8.64 -0.09 5.35
CA GLY A 132 9.08 1.19 5.90
C GLY A 132 9.45 1.14 7.38
N ARG A 133 9.25 2.26 8.06
CA ARG A 133 9.49 2.38 9.51
C ARG A 133 8.16 2.41 10.24
N TYR A 134 8.02 1.55 11.23
CA TYR A 134 6.85 1.48 12.10
C TYR A 134 7.22 1.94 13.51
N TYR A 135 6.29 2.64 14.14
CA TYR A 135 6.46 3.21 15.47
C TYR A 135 5.23 2.91 16.31
N GLY A 136 5.43 2.63 17.60
CA GLY A 136 4.37 2.27 18.51
C GLY A 136 4.57 2.85 19.90
N LEU A 137 3.47 2.98 20.62
CA LEU A 137 3.45 3.28 22.05
C LEU A 137 3.04 2.01 22.77
N LYS A 138 3.81 1.65 23.80
CA LYS A 138 3.48 0.53 24.67
C LYS A 138 2.90 1.07 25.96
N SER A 139 1.81 0.48 26.43
CA SER A 139 1.28 0.79 27.76
C SER A 139 2.24 0.28 28.85
N PRO A 140 2.08 0.70 30.12
CA PRO A 140 2.98 0.27 31.20
C PRO A 140 3.05 -1.25 31.42
N ASP A 141 2.03 -2.00 31.00
CA ASP A 141 1.99 -3.47 31.01
C ASP A 141 2.66 -4.11 29.78
N GLY A 142 3.24 -3.31 28.89
CA GLY A 142 4.07 -3.75 27.77
C GLY A 142 3.30 -4.17 26.51
N ARG A 143 2.00 -3.89 26.45
CA ARG A 143 1.15 -4.12 25.27
C ARG A 143 1.25 -3.00 24.26
#